data_AF-A0AAN0M892-F1
#
_entry.id   AF-A0AAN0M892-F1
#
_cell.length_a   1.000
_cell.length_b   1.000
_cell.length_c   1.000
_cell.angle_alpha   90.00
_cell.angle_beta   90.00
_cell.angle_gamma   90.00
#
_symmetry.space_group_name_H-M   'P 1'
#
loop_
_entity.id
_entity.type
_entity.pdbx_description
1 polymer ?
#
loop_
_entity_poly.entity_id
_entity_poly.type
_entity_poly.pdbx_seq_one_letter_code
_entity_poly.pdbx_strand_id
1 'polypeptide(L)'
;MPADVRKIDLPAVSALHQQRKAGDFLDCYSVASDLPPRRAAEIVTSFPGWAQALLGIRRIVTAPFGLDNDGPQTADKLGPFPVQSETETEILAGFDDKHLNFLVSVLSHQGQISLATWVAPHHLGGRLYLAAIMPFHIAIARNALVRVAAASQT
;
A
#
# COMPACT_ATOMS: atom_id res chain seq x y z
N MET A 1 3.36 -9.80 23.03
CA MET A 1 1.99 -10.01 22.52
C MET A 1 2.06 -10.04 21.00
N PRO A 2 1.39 -10.96 20.29
CA PRO A 2 1.30 -10.84 18.83
C PRO A 2 0.64 -9.49 18.50
N ALA A 3 1.17 -8.78 17.51
CA ALA A 3 0.58 -7.52 17.06
C ALA A 3 -0.86 -7.76 16.60
N ASP A 4 -1.81 -7.04 17.21
CA ASP A 4 -3.24 -7.17 16.90
C ASP A 4 -3.59 -6.33 15.66
N VAL A 5 -3.31 -6.91 14.48
CA VAL A 5 -3.65 -6.27 13.20
C VAL A 5 -5.10 -6.54 12.87
N ARG A 6 -5.89 -5.47 12.80
CA ARG A 6 -7.33 -5.53 12.54
C ARG A 6 -7.67 -4.94 11.18
N LYS A 7 -8.63 -5.54 10.49
CA LYS A 7 -9.26 -4.90 9.33
C LYS A 7 -10.23 -3.85 9.85
N ILE A 8 -10.13 -2.63 9.34
CA ILE A 8 -11.01 -1.51 9.71
C ILE A 8 -11.56 -0.85 8.45
N ASP A 9 -12.56 0.00 8.62
CA ASP A 9 -12.89 0.98 7.60
C ASP A 9 -11.82 2.08 7.58
N LEU A 10 -11.56 2.65 6.40
CA LEU A 10 -10.65 3.78 6.27
C LEU A 10 -11.12 4.94 7.17
N PRO A 11 -10.27 5.47 8.06
CA PRO A 11 -10.65 6.60 8.91
C PRO A 11 -11.06 7.81 8.09
N ALA A 12 -12.17 8.46 8.47
CA ALA A 12 -12.77 9.57 7.74
C ALA A 12 -11.84 10.78 7.50
N VAL A 13 -10.79 10.91 8.32
CA VAL A 13 -9.77 11.96 8.21
C VAL A 13 -8.78 11.73 7.07
N SER A 14 -8.73 10.53 6.49
CA SER A 14 -7.82 10.19 5.41
C SER A 14 -8.15 10.94 4.13
N ALA A 15 -7.15 11.58 3.53
CA ALA A 15 -7.26 12.24 2.23
C ALA A 15 -7.55 11.24 1.10
N LEU A 16 -7.30 9.94 1.31
CA LEU A 16 -7.55 8.88 0.33
C LEU A 16 -9.04 8.78 -0.06
N HIS A 17 -9.96 9.25 0.79
CA HIS A 17 -11.38 9.34 0.44
C HIS A 17 -11.64 10.14 -0.84
N GLN A 18 -10.80 11.14 -1.14
CA GLN A 18 -10.94 11.98 -2.34
C GLN A 18 -10.70 11.22 -3.65
N GLN A 19 -9.98 10.10 -3.60
CA GLN A 19 -9.67 9.29 -4.78
C GLN A 19 -10.74 8.23 -5.07
N ARG A 20 -11.64 7.97 -4.10
CA ARG A 20 -12.57 6.85 -4.16
C ARG A 20 -13.70 7.10 -5.16
N LYS A 21 -13.87 6.16 -6.09
CA LYS A 21 -15.03 6.07 -6.99
C LYS A 21 -15.79 4.76 -6.78
N ALA A 22 -17.03 4.72 -7.26
CA ALA A 22 -17.84 3.51 -7.19
C ALA A 22 -17.24 2.41 -8.10
N GLY A 23 -17.01 1.23 -7.52
CA GLY A 23 -16.39 0.10 -8.24
C GLY A 23 -14.89 -0.08 -7.99
N ASP A 24 -14.26 0.87 -7.30
CA ASP A 24 -12.87 0.75 -6.86
C ASP A 24 -12.75 -0.25 -5.70
N PHE A 25 -11.55 -0.81 -5.59
CA PHE A 25 -11.17 -1.62 -4.45
C PHE A 25 -10.54 -0.73 -3.37
N LEU A 26 -10.92 -1.00 -2.13
CA LEU A 26 -10.33 -0.39 -0.95
C LEU A 26 -10.27 -1.42 0.17
N ASP A 27 -9.10 -1.57 0.78
CA ASP A 27 -8.99 -2.17 2.10
C ASP A 27 -8.18 -1.30 3.05
N CYS A 28 -8.42 -1.48 4.33
CA CYS A 28 -7.69 -0.81 5.39
C CYS A 28 -7.46 -1.77 6.55
N TYR A 29 -6.23 -1.77 7.04
CA TYR A 29 -5.83 -2.49 8.23
C TYR A 29 -5.17 -1.52 9.21
N SER A 30 -5.26 -1.81 10.49
CA SER A 30 -4.72 -0.95 11.54
C SER A 30 -4.04 -1.75 12.63
N VAL A 31 -3.08 -1.11 13.28
CA VAL A 31 -2.36 -1.65 14.43
C VAL A 31 -1.98 -0.52 15.40
N ALA A 32 -1.91 -0.85 16.69
CA ALA A 32 -1.45 0.09 17.70
C ALA A 32 0.03 0.44 17.49
N SER A 33 0.31 1.74 17.35
CA SER A 33 1.65 2.27 17.08
C SER A 33 1.63 3.80 17.16
N ASP A 34 2.63 4.36 17.83
CA ASP A 34 2.87 5.81 17.90
C ASP A 34 3.96 6.27 16.92
N LEU A 35 4.31 5.43 15.93
CA LEU A 35 5.32 5.80 14.95
C LEU A 35 4.85 6.99 14.09
N PRO A 36 5.77 7.88 13.70
CA PRO A 36 5.48 8.86 12.66
C PRO A 36 5.06 8.18 11.36
N PRO A 37 4.13 8.76 10.58
CA PRO A 37 3.61 8.15 9.35
C PRO A 37 4.73 7.83 8.35
N ARG A 38 5.75 8.70 8.20
CA ARG A 38 6.93 8.45 7.34
C ARG A 38 7.68 7.20 7.73
N ARG A 39 7.96 7.03 9.03
CA ARG A 39 8.68 5.85 9.50
C ARG A 39 7.86 4.58 9.32
N ALA A 40 6.58 4.63 9.63
CA ALA A 40 5.68 3.51 9.39
C ALA A 40 5.62 3.16 7.90
N ALA A 41 5.57 4.15 7.02
CA ALA A 41 5.50 3.94 5.58
C ALA A 41 6.78 3.30 5.02
N GLU A 42 7.97 3.72 5.47
CA GLU A 42 9.23 3.06 5.11
C GLU A 42 9.27 1.58 5.54
N ILE A 43 8.73 1.28 6.73
CA ILE A 43 8.60 -0.11 7.21
C ILE A 43 7.60 -0.87 6.34
N VAL A 44 6.47 -0.26 5.98
CA VAL A 44 5.47 -0.89 5.11
C VAL A 44 6.03 -1.20 3.73
N THR A 45 6.77 -0.26 3.14
CA THR A 45 7.30 -0.40 1.77
C THR A 45 8.61 -1.18 1.68
N SER A 46 9.24 -1.51 2.81
CA SER A 46 10.36 -2.46 2.86
C SER A 46 9.80 -3.88 2.75
N PHE A 47 9.37 -4.23 1.54
CA PHE A 47 8.70 -5.48 1.24
C PHE A 47 9.51 -6.71 1.69
N PRO A 48 8.85 -7.74 2.24
CA PRO A 48 9.50 -9.01 2.54
C PRO A 48 10.01 -9.68 1.25
N GLY A 49 11.08 -10.47 1.33
CA GLY A 49 11.77 -11.02 0.15
C GLY A 49 10.87 -11.83 -0.79
N TRP A 50 9.85 -12.53 -0.27
CA TRP A 50 8.87 -13.25 -1.09
C TRP A 50 7.95 -12.30 -1.89
N ALA A 51 7.62 -11.14 -1.35
CA ALA A 51 6.84 -10.12 -2.05
C ALA A 51 7.69 -9.45 -3.15
N GLN A 52 8.98 -9.25 -2.89
CA GLN A 52 9.93 -8.82 -3.93
C GLN A 52 10.03 -9.85 -5.06
N ALA A 53 10.05 -11.16 -4.74
CA ALA A 53 10.03 -12.23 -5.73
C ALA A 53 8.73 -12.24 -6.57
N LEU A 54 7.56 -12.00 -5.96
CA LEU A 54 6.28 -11.85 -6.68
C LEU A 54 6.26 -10.63 -7.60
N LEU A 55 6.82 -9.50 -7.17
CA LEU A 55 7.02 -8.34 -8.04
C LEU A 55 7.97 -8.69 -9.20
N GLY A 56 8.99 -9.51 -8.97
CA GLY A 56 9.86 -10.05 -10.02
C GLY A 56 9.12 -10.94 -11.02
N ILE A 57 8.26 -11.85 -10.54
CA ILE A 57 7.42 -12.70 -11.40
C ILE A 57 6.45 -11.86 -12.23
N ARG A 58 5.84 -10.82 -11.63
CA ARG A 58 5.03 -9.83 -12.36
C ARG A 58 5.83 -9.23 -13.51
N ARG A 59 7.07 -8.76 -13.28
CA ARG A 59 7.91 -8.20 -14.34
C ARG A 59 8.14 -9.18 -15.49
N ILE A 60 8.37 -10.46 -15.19
CA ILE A 60 8.59 -11.50 -16.22
C ILE A 60 7.32 -11.73 -17.06
N VAL A 61 6.15 -11.75 -16.41
CA VAL A 61 4.86 -11.97 -17.08
C VAL A 61 4.40 -10.73 -17.86
N THR A 62 4.73 -9.52 -17.40
CA THR A 62 4.36 -8.25 -18.07
C THR A 62 5.39 -7.76 -19.09
N ALA A 63 6.63 -8.26 -19.06
CA ALA A 63 7.69 -7.97 -20.04
C ALA A 63 7.25 -8.11 -21.51
N PRO A 64 6.58 -9.20 -21.94
CA PRO A 64 6.12 -9.34 -23.33
C PRO A 64 5.03 -8.32 -23.72
N PHE A 65 4.44 -7.61 -22.76
CA PHE A 65 3.41 -6.58 -23.00
C PHE A 65 3.97 -5.14 -22.99
N GLY A 66 5.29 -4.96 -22.91
CA GLY A 66 5.93 -3.64 -23.02
C GLY A 66 5.54 -2.67 -21.89
N LEU A 67 5.38 -3.20 -20.66
CA LEU A 67 5.11 -2.39 -19.48
C LEU A 67 6.43 -2.01 -18.80
N ASP A 68 6.76 -0.71 -18.81
CA ASP A 68 7.83 -0.16 -17.97
C ASP A 68 7.43 -0.33 -16.51
N ASN A 69 8.22 -1.12 -15.77
CA ASN A 69 7.93 -1.51 -14.39
C ASN A 69 8.61 -0.61 -13.35
N ASP A 70 9.33 0.42 -13.80
CA ASP A 70 9.98 1.39 -12.94
C ASP A 70 9.15 2.68 -12.99
N GLY A 71 8.36 2.91 -11.94
CA GLY A 71 7.61 4.16 -11.79
C GLY A 71 8.55 5.38 -11.93
N PRO A 72 8.00 6.55 -12.31
CA PRO A 72 8.80 7.74 -12.66
C PRO A 72 9.90 8.00 -11.64
N GLN A 73 11.11 8.34 -12.11
CA GLN A 73 12.25 8.69 -11.26
C GLN A 73 11.98 10.01 -10.52
N THR A 74 11.16 9.96 -9.47
CA THR A 74 11.01 11.06 -8.53
C THR A 74 12.05 10.96 -7.41
N ALA A 75 12.41 12.10 -6.83
CA ALA A 75 13.40 12.20 -5.76
C ALA A 75 12.89 11.67 -4.41
N ASP A 76 11.57 11.66 -4.18
CA ASP A 76 10.94 11.16 -2.94
C ASP A 76 10.10 9.90 -3.21
N LYS A 77 10.59 8.76 -2.72
CA LYS A 77 9.97 7.43 -2.91
C LYS A 77 9.97 6.65 -1.61
N LEU A 78 8.91 5.87 -1.41
CA LEU A 78 8.82 4.84 -0.39
C LEU A 78 8.91 3.47 -1.07
N GLY A 79 10.11 2.88 -1.08
CA GLY A 79 10.40 1.70 -1.88
C GLY A 79 10.19 1.99 -3.37
N PRO A 80 9.34 1.23 -4.10
CA PRO A 80 9.06 1.50 -5.50
C PRO A 80 8.00 2.59 -5.72
N PHE A 81 7.33 3.09 -4.67
CA PHE A 81 6.18 3.99 -4.82
C PHE A 81 6.58 5.46 -4.70
N PRO A 82 6.29 6.28 -5.74
CA PRO A 82 6.38 7.74 -5.62
C PRO A 82 5.49 8.27 -4.50
N VAL A 83 6.01 9.18 -3.69
CA VAL A 83 5.19 9.91 -2.72
C VAL A 83 4.38 10.97 -3.46
N GLN A 84 3.06 10.95 -3.29
CA GLN A 84 2.15 11.93 -3.89
C GLN A 84 1.80 13.04 -2.90
N SER A 85 1.69 12.71 -1.61
CA SER A 85 1.40 13.66 -0.55
C SER A 85 1.99 13.16 0.77
N GLU A 86 2.55 14.08 1.53
CA GLU A 86 2.97 13.84 2.90
C GLU A 86 2.45 14.98 3.78
N THR A 87 1.89 14.60 4.93
CA THR A 87 1.46 15.48 5.99
C THR A 87 1.99 14.94 7.32
N GLU A 88 1.81 15.68 8.41
CA GLU A 88 2.24 15.25 9.75
C GLU A 88 1.58 13.93 10.21
N THR A 89 0.40 13.63 9.66
CA THR A 89 -0.41 12.48 10.09
C THR A 89 -0.61 11.43 8.99
N GLU A 90 -0.45 11.76 7.71
CA GLU A 90 -0.72 10.84 6.61
C GLU A 90 0.30 10.95 5.48
N ILE A 91 0.67 9.80 4.90
CA ILE A 91 1.41 9.72 3.64
C ILE A 91 0.61 8.94 2.61
N LEU A 92 0.52 9.52 1.42
CA LEU A 92 -0.01 8.89 0.22
C LEU A 92 1.13 8.58 -0.75
N ALA A 93 1.32 7.31 -1.09
CA ALA A 93 2.32 6.87 -2.04
C ALA A 93 1.74 5.87 -3.04
N GLY A 94 2.04 6.05 -4.32
CA GLY A 94 1.40 5.27 -5.38
C GLY A 94 1.65 5.84 -6.77
N PHE A 95 1.13 5.15 -7.77
CA PHE A 95 1.26 5.52 -9.17
C PHE A 95 0.07 5.01 -9.98
N ASP A 96 -0.13 5.63 -11.14
CA ASP A 96 -1.08 5.19 -12.14
C ASP A 96 -0.38 4.25 -13.14
N ASP A 97 -1.02 3.12 -13.44
CA ASP A 97 -0.54 2.13 -14.40
C ASP A 97 -1.62 1.90 -15.48
N LYS A 98 -1.24 1.34 -16.63
CA LYS A 98 -2.13 1.16 -17.79
C LYS A 98 -3.37 0.30 -17.52
N HIS A 99 -3.34 -0.52 -16.47
CA HIS A 99 -4.39 -1.48 -16.15
C HIS A 99 -5.10 -1.21 -14.82
N LEU A 100 -4.49 -0.41 -13.95
CA LEU A 100 -5.05 0.03 -12.68
C LEU A 100 -4.31 1.26 -12.15
N ASN A 101 -5.00 2.07 -11.38
CA ASN A 101 -4.34 3.04 -10.50
C ASN A 101 -4.15 2.41 -9.13
N PHE A 102 -3.03 2.72 -8.48
CA PHE A 102 -2.66 2.16 -7.19
C PHE A 102 -2.19 3.25 -6.24
N LEU A 103 -2.81 3.34 -5.06
CA LEU A 103 -2.43 4.29 -4.03
C LEU A 103 -2.48 3.64 -2.65
N VAL A 104 -1.47 3.90 -1.84
CA VAL A 104 -1.39 3.44 -0.45
C VAL A 104 -1.41 4.67 0.45
N SER A 105 -2.22 4.61 1.49
CA SER A 105 -2.22 5.56 2.60
C SER A 105 -1.62 4.90 3.84
N VAL A 106 -0.71 5.62 4.50
CA VAL A 106 -0.23 5.32 5.84
C VAL A 106 -0.61 6.48 6.73
N LEU A 107 -1.62 6.27 7.57
CA LEU A 107 -2.20 7.26 8.46
C LEU A 107 -1.86 6.94 9.92
N SER A 108 -1.22 7.89 10.60
CA SER A 108 -1.04 7.92 12.05
C SER A 108 -2.15 8.74 12.69
N HIS A 109 -2.99 8.08 13.50
CA HIS A 109 -4.13 8.73 14.15
C HIS A 109 -4.49 8.02 15.45
N GLN A 110 -4.54 8.77 16.57
CA GLN A 110 -4.96 8.30 17.89
C GLN A 110 -4.18 7.05 18.38
N GLY A 111 -2.86 7.06 18.23
CA GLY A 111 -1.98 5.93 18.64
C GLY A 111 -2.17 4.67 17.81
N GLN A 112 -2.71 4.82 16.60
CA GLN A 112 -2.85 3.75 15.62
C GLN A 112 -2.19 4.14 14.31
N ILE A 113 -1.57 3.16 13.67
CA ILE A 113 -1.16 3.25 12.27
C ILE A 113 -2.14 2.45 11.42
N SER A 114 -2.75 3.13 10.47
CA SER A 114 -3.68 2.55 9.50
C SER A 114 -3.03 2.52 8.12
N LEU A 115 -2.97 1.34 7.53
CA LEU A 115 -2.52 1.09 6.18
C LEU A 115 -3.74 0.85 5.30
N ALA A 116 -4.04 1.79 4.41
CA ALA A 116 -5.09 1.63 3.41
C ALA A 116 -4.51 1.46 2.01
N THR A 117 -5.12 0.59 1.21
CA THR A 117 -4.75 0.40 -0.19
C THR A 117 -5.98 0.60 -1.06
N TRP A 118 -5.87 1.56 -1.97
CA TRP A 118 -6.86 1.86 -2.99
C TRP A 118 -6.35 1.39 -4.34
N VAL A 119 -7.24 0.72 -5.08
CA VAL A 119 -6.98 0.28 -6.44
C VAL A 119 -8.18 0.58 -7.32
N ALA A 120 -7.97 1.28 -8.44
CA ALA A 120 -8.98 1.53 -9.45
C ALA A 120 -8.61 0.84 -10.78
N PRO A 121 -9.13 -0.37 -11.04
CA PRO A 121 -8.92 -1.06 -12.32
C PRO A 121 -9.62 -0.34 -13.48
N HIS A 122 -8.95 -0.19 -14.63
CA HIS A 122 -9.52 0.51 -15.79
C HIS A 122 -10.41 -0.38 -16.66
N HIS A 123 -10.18 -1.69 -16.66
CA HIS A 123 -10.86 -2.65 -17.53
C HIS A 123 -10.95 -4.04 -16.87
N LEU A 124 -11.67 -4.98 -17.49
CA LEU A 124 -11.87 -6.34 -16.95
C LEU A 124 -10.54 -7.06 -16.67
N GLY A 125 -9.52 -6.86 -17.52
CA GLY A 125 -8.17 -7.40 -17.31
C GLY A 125 -7.55 -6.92 -16.00
N GLY A 126 -7.66 -5.62 -15.70
CA GLY A 126 -7.23 -5.07 -14.41
C GLY A 126 -7.99 -5.66 -13.21
N ARG A 127 -9.29 -5.95 -13.37
CA ARG A 127 -10.10 -6.59 -12.30
C ARG A 127 -9.69 -8.04 -12.05
N LEU A 128 -9.42 -8.79 -13.12
CA LEU A 128 -8.94 -10.18 -13.01
C LEU A 128 -7.54 -10.22 -12.40
N TYR A 129 -6.66 -9.30 -12.80
CA TYR A 129 -5.34 -9.14 -12.22
C TYR A 129 -5.43 -8.82 -10.71
N LEU A 130 -6.28 -7.85 -10.35
CA LEU A 130 -6.51 -7.50 -8.94
C LEU A 130 -6.95 -8.75 -8.16
N ALA A 131 -7.95 -9.48 -8.63
CA ALA A 131 -8.44 -10.69 -7.98
C ALA A 131 -7.34 -11.75 -7.77
N ALA A 132 -6.42 -11.90 -8.73
CA ALA A 132 -5.30 -12.82 -8.63
C ALA A 132 -4.26 -12.39 -7.58
N ILE A 133 -3.99 -11.09 -7.44
CA ILE A 133 -3.01 -10.57 -6.47
C ILE A 133 -3.58 -10.36 -5.06
N MET A 134 -4.90 -10.25 -4.92
CA MET A 134 -5.59 -9.99 -3.65
C MET A 134 -5.15 -10.85 -2.45
N PRO A 135 -5.03 -12.20 -2.53
CA PRO A 135 -4.61 -12.99 -1.38
C PRO A 135 -3.19 -12.62 -0.91
N PHE A 136 -2.29 -12.33 -1.85
CA PHE A 136 -0.94 -11.90 -1.54
C PHE A 136 -0.91 -10.49 -0.97
N HIS A 137 -1.70 -9.56 -1.52
CA HIS A 137 -1.86 -8.21 -1.01
C HIS A 137 -2.25 -8.21 0.48
N ILE A 138 -3.27 -8.98 0.84
CA ILE A 138 -3.74 -9.09 2.24
C ILE A 138 -2.61 -9.62 3.15
N ALA A 139 -1.85 -10.61 2.71
CA ALA A 139 -0.73 -11.16 3.47
C ALA A 139 0.40 -10.13 3.65
N ILE A 140 0.75 -9.36 2.60
CA ILE A 140 1.76 -8.31 2.65
C ILE A 140 1.32 -7.19 3.60
N ALA A 141 0.10 -6.69 3.44
CA ALA A 141 -0.42 -5.58 4.25
C ALA A 141 -0.45 -5.93 5.75
N ARG A 142 -0.91 -7.13 6.09
CA ARG A 142 -0.90 -7.61 7.49
C ARG A 142 0.53 -7.78 8.02
N ASN A 143 1.42 -8.39 7.25
CA ASN A 143 2.81 -8.58 7.67
C ASN A 143 3.54 -7.24 7.88
N ALA A 144 3.29 -6.26 7.00
CA ALA A 144 3.82 -4.92 7.12
C ALA A 144 3.41 -4.25 8.44
N LEU A 145 2.12 -4.32 8.81
CA LEU A 145 1.65 -3.77 10.08
C LEU A 145 2.18 -4.51 11.32
N VAL A 146 2.37 -5.83 11.24
CA VAL A 146 3.06 -6.58 12.31
C VAL A 146 4.47 -6.02 12.53
N ARG A 147 5.20 -5.67 11.45
CA ARG A 147 6.54 -5.09 11.54
C ARG A 147 6.52 -3.67 12.09
N VAL A 148 5.52 -2.86 11.73
CA VAL A 148 5.31 -1.52 12.30
C VAL A 148 5.13 -1.62 13.82
N ALA A 149 4.23 -2.51 14.28
CA ALA A 149 3.98 -2.70 15.71
C ALA A 149 5.20 -3.23 16.48
N ALA A 150 6.03 -4.07 15.85
CA ALA A 150 7.28 -4.53 16.45
C ALA A 150 8.28 -3.36 16.63
N ALA A 151 8.38 -2.48 15.64
CA ALA A 151 9.28 -1.32 15.68
C ALA A 151 8.85 -0.23 16.68
N SER A 152 7.57 -0.17 17.05
CA SER A 152 7.07 0.76 18.09
C SER A 152 7.41 0.35 19.52
N GLN A 153 7.83 -0.90 19.73
CA GLN A 153 8.21 -1.43 21.05
C GLN A 153 9.72 -1.31 21.32
N THR A 154 10.48 -0.74 20.38
CA THR A 154 11.93 -0.54 20.47
C THR A 154 12.23 0.93 20.75
#